data_AF-I9WBY0-F1
#
_entry.id   AF-I9WBY0-F1
#
_cell.length_a   1.000
_cell.length_b   1.000
_cell.length_c   1.000
_cell.angle_alpha   90.00
_cell.angle_beta   90.00
_cell.angle_gamma   90.00
#
_symmetry.space_group_name_H-M   'P 1'
#
loop_
_entity.id
_entity.type
_entity.pdbx_description
1 polymer ?
#
loop_
_entity_poly.entity_id
_entity_poly.type
_entity_poly.pdbx_seq_one_letter_code
_entity_poly.pdbx_strand_id
1 'polypeptide(L)'
;MLKEPNAILKLALALAVLLAGAGIGFYFGIYLPAQDVRREARALAEKQVQRAAAAQALTQRAQREQAAQTEYQGCTDFAEQSYKQRWTAACQAQHDTDQAVYEDCADNLFSTQAGCLAKHPVRPVQDCALPAATAQSYAQARDARKQQCLAQLQSAQTGRPSAPMSVAPGEPLPQPAMPQPEATTAF
;
A
#
# COMPACT_ATOMS: atom_id res chain seq x y z
N MET A 1 30.30 -73.55 -61.15
CA MET A 1 29.91 -73.70 -59.73
C MET A 1 29.15 -72.47 -59.30
N LEU A 2 27.81 -72.54 -59.23
CA LEU A 2 26.89 -71.60 -58.55
C LEU A 2 25.53 -72.30 -58.61
N LYS A 3 25.25 -73.20 -57.66
CA LYS A 3 24.21 -74.22 -57.82
C LYS A 3 22.82 -73.83 -57.31
N GLU A 4 22.63 -72.74 -56.55
CA GLU A 4 21.28 -72.40 -56.03
C GLU A 4 20.97 -70.89 -55.96
N PRO A 5 20.58 -70.25 -57.08
CA PRO A 5 20.09 -68.86 -57.08
C PRO A 5 18.77 -68.70 -56.28
N ASN A 6 17.99 -69.77 -56.14
CA ASN A 6 16.74 -69.78 -55.39
C ASN A 6 16.91 -69.64 -53.88
N ALA A 7 18.02 -70.13 -53.32
CA ALA A 7 18.26 -70.08 -51.87
C ALA A 7 18.57 -68.64 -51.41
N ILE A 8 19.39 -67.92 -52.19
CA ILE A 8 19.76 -66.53 -51.92
C ILE A 8 18.53 -65.61 -52.00
N LEU A 9 17.64 -65.84 -52.99
CA LEU A 9 16.40 -65.06 -53.14
C LEU A 9 15.47 -65.24 -51.93
N LYS A 10 15.29 -66.47 -51.44
CA LYS A 10 14.46 -66.75 -50.25
C LYS A 10 15.05 -66.12 -48.98
N LEU A 11 16.37 -66.14 -48.85
CA LEU A 11 17.07 -65.55 -47.70
C LEU A 11 16.94 -64.02 -47.72
N ALA A 12 17.09 -63.38 -48.87
CA ALA A 12 16.87 -61.95 -49.04
C ALA A 12 15.41 -61.56 -48.72
N LEU A 13 14.43 -62.36 -49.15
CA LEU A 13 13.02 -62.11 -48.87
C LEU A 13 12.70 -62.24 -47.37
N ALA A 14 13.24 -63.26 -46.69
CA ALA A 14 13.08 -63.44 -45.25
C ALA A 14 13.72 -62.28 -44.45
N LEU A 15 14.89 -61.82 -44.88
CA LEU A 15 15.60 -60.70 -44.25
C LEU A 15 14.85 -59.37 -44.46
N ALA A 16 14.25 -59.16 -45.63
CA ALA A 16 13.39 -58.02 -45.91
C ALA A 16 12.15 -58.00 -45.01
N VAL A 17 11.50 -59.16 -44.81
CA VAL A 17 10.34 -59.28 -43.91
C VAL A 17 10.73 -59.01 -42.45
N LEU A 18 11.88 -59.52 -41.99
CA LEU A 18 12.39 -59.26 -40.64
C LEU A 18 12.71 -57.78 -40.41
N LEU A 19 13.37 -57.12 -41.36
CA LEU A 19 13.67 -55.69 -41.27
C LEU A 19 12.40 -54.84 -41.30
N ALA A 20 11.42 -55.18 -42.15
CA ALA A 20 10.14 -54.50 -42.19
C ALA A 20 9.36 -54.67 -40.88
N GLY A 21 9.31 -55.90 -40.32
CA GLY A 21 8.65 -56.19 -39.05
C GLY A 21 9.34 -55.50 -37.87
N ALA A 22 10.67 -55.50 -37.82
CA ALA A 22 11.44 -54.81 -36.79
C ALA A 22 11.27 -53.29 -36.86
N GLY A 23 11.21 -52.70 -38.06
CA GLY A 23 10.96 -51.26 -38.24
C GLY A 23 9.58 -50.85 -37.73
N ILE A 24 8.54 -51.62 -38.09
CA ILE A 24 7.16 -51.37 -37.61
C ILE A 24 7.08 -51.58 -36.10
N GLY A 25 7.65 -52.66 -35.57
CA GLY A 25 7.67 -52.95 -34.14
C GLY A 25 8.42 -51.88 -33.32
N PHE A 26 9.54 -51.37 -33.82
CA PHE A 26 10.27 -50.27 -33.19
C PHE A 26 9.46 -48.97 -33.20
N TYR A 27 8.81 -48.65 -34.32
CA TYR A 27 7.97 -47.46 -34.44
C TYR A 27 6.78 -47.51 -33.47
N PHE A 28 6.06 -48.63 -33.42
CA PHE A 28 4.89 -48.75 -32.55
C PHE A 28 5.25 -48.99 -31.07
N GLY A 29 6.32 -49.73 -30.80
CA GLY A 29 6.71 -50.12 -29.44
C GLY A 29 7.50 -49.05 -28.67
N ILE A 30 8.29 -48.21 -29.35
CA ILE A 30 9.17 -47.23 -28.70
C ILE A 30 8.82 -45.80 -29.09
N TYR A 31 8.55 -45.54 -30.38
CA TYR A 31 8.39 -44.16 -30.85
C TYR A 31 7.03 -43.56 -30.49
N LEU A 32 5.93 -44.30 -30.64
CA LEU A 32 4.59 -43.86 -30.23
C LEU A 32 4.49 -43.52 -28.73
N PRO A 33 4.84 -44.41 -27.78
CA PRO A 33 4.73 -44.08 -26.37
C PRO A 33 5.65 -42.92 -25.94
N ALA A 34 6.81 -42.77 -26.59
CA ALA A 34 7.69 -41.63 -26.33
C ALA A 34 7.07 -40.27 -26.75
N GLN A 35 6.17 -40.24 -27.75
CA GLN A 35 5.46 -39.02 -28.10
C GLN A 35 4.37 -38.67 -27.08
N ASP A 36 3.63 -39.67 -26.59
CA ASP A 36 2.57 -39.45 -25.61
C ASP A 36 3.12 -38.93 -24.29
N VAL A 37 4.23 -39.51 -23.79
CA VAL A 37 4.93 -39.01 -22.59
C VAL A 37 5.38 -37.56 -22.75
N ARG A 38 5.88 -37.17 -23.94
CA ARG A 38 6.27 -35.77 -24.21
C ARG A 38 5.07 -34.83 -24.25
N ARG A 39 3.93 -35.28 -24.79
CA ARG A 39 2.68 -34.48 -24.82
C ARG A 39 2.13 -34.29 -23.41
N GLU A 40 2.08 -35.34 -22.61
CA GLU A 40 1.65 -35.27 -21.21
C GLU A 40 2.58 -34.37 -20.39
N ALA A 41 3.90 -34.51 -20.55
CA ALA A 41 4.88 -33.65 -19.87
C ALA A 41 4.68 -32.16 -20.22
N ARG A 42 4.41 -31.84 -21.48
CA ARG A 42 4.10 -30.46 -21.91
C ARG A 42 2.78 -29.96 -21.31
N ALA A 43 1.74 -30.78 -21.34
CA ALA A 43 0.44 -30.42 -20.76
C ALA A 43 0.52 -30.20 -19.24
N LEU A 44 1.33 -31.00 -18.53
CA LEU A 44 1.60 -30.81 -17.11
C LEU A 44 2.41 -29.54 -16.85
N ALA A 45 3.44 -29.27 -17.66
CA ALA A 45 4.24 -28.05 -17.56
C ALA A 45 3.38 -26.79 -17.80
N GLU A 46 2.53 -26.79 -18.83
CA GLU A 46 1.59 -25.69 -19.09
C GLU A 46 0.62 -25.47 -17.93
N LYS A 47 0.06 -26.56 -17.37
CA LYS A 47 -0.81 -26.48 -16.18
C LYS A 47 -0.06 -25.90 -14.97
N GLN A 48 1.20 -26.27 -14.77
CA GLN A 48 2.01 -25.72 -13.67
C GLN A 48 2.29 -24.22 -13.87
N VAL A 49 2.63 -23.79 -15.09
CA VAL A 49 2.83 -22.38 -15.42
C VAL A 49 1.54 -21.58 -15.18
N GLN A 50 0.38 -22.09 -15.62
CA GLN A 50 -0.89 -21.40 -15.37
C GLN A 50 -1.24 -21.33 -13.89
N ARG A 51 -1.00 -22.40 -13.11
CA ARG A 51 -1.19 -22.38 -11.66
C ARG A 51 -0.27 -21.38 -10.97
N ALA A 52 1.00 -21.31 -11.37
CA ALA A 52 1.94 -20.35 -10.84
C ALA A 52 1.53 -18.91 -11.17
N ALA A 53 1.09 -18.64 -12.41
CA ALA A 53 0.60 -17.33 -12.82
C ALA A 53 -0.68 -16.92 -12.06
N ALA A 54 -1.62 -17.85 -11.88
CA ALA A 54 -2.83 -17.61 -11.08
C ALA A 54 -2.51 -17.35 -9.60
N ALA A 55 -1.59 -18.12 -9.01
CA ALA A 55 -1.14 -17.91 -7.65
C ALA A 55 -0.46 -16.53 -7.47
N GLN A 56 0.41 -16.14 -8.41
CA GLN A 56 1.04 -14.82 -8.41
C GLN A 56 0.02 -13.68 -8.58
N ALA A 57 -1.00 -13.86 -9.43
CA ALA A 57 -2.06 -12.87 -9.60
C ALA A 57 -2.86 -12.68 -8.29
N LEU A 58 -3.14 -13.76 -7.56
CA LEU A 58 -3.83 -13.70 -6.27
C LEU A 58 -2.97 -13.00 -5.20
N THR A 59 -1.68 -13.34 -5.11
CA THR A 59 -0.79 -12.68 -4.14
C THR A 59 -0.61 -11.20 -4.43
N GLN A 60 -0.47 -10.82 -5.71
CA GLN A 60 -0.40 -9.41 -6.09
C GLN A 60 -1.69 -8.65 -5.76
N ARG A 61 -2.87 -9.25 -5.95
CA ARG A 61 -4.16 -8.65 -5.55
C ARG A 61 -4.22 -8.44 -4.05
N ALA A 62 -3.91 -9.47 -3.26
CA ALA A 62 -3.90 -9.39 -1.81
C ALA A 62 -2.92 -8.32 -1.30
N GLN A 63 -1.72 -8.22 -1.90
CA GLN A 63 -0.74 -7.18 -1.56
C GLN A 63 -1.27 -5.77 -1.86
N ARG A 64 -1.93 -5.57 -3.01
CA ARG A 64 -2.52 -4.27 -3.36
C ARG A 64 -3.65 -3.87 -2.42
N GLU A 65 -4.51 -4.82 -2.07
CA GLU A 65 -5.59 -4.59 -1.10
C GLU A 65 -5.04 -4.24 0.28
N GLN A 66 -4.01 -4.96 0.74
CA GLN A 66 -3.37 -4.69 2.02
C GLN A 66 -2.64 -3.33 2.04
N ALA A 67 -1.97 -2.97 0.96
CA ALA A 67 -1.33 -1.66 0.81
C ALA A 67 -2.37 -0.53 0.87
N ALA A 68 -3.47 -0.65 0.11
CA ALA A 68 -4.56 0.33 0.12
C ALA A 68 -5.22 0.46 1.51
N GLN A 69 -5.39 -0.64 2.24
CA GLN A 69 -5.89 -0.59 3.62
C GLN A 69 -4.92 0.09 4.58
N THR A 70 -3.63 -0.18 4.46
CA THR A 70 -2.58 0.46 5.28
C THR A 70 -2.55 1.97 5.03
N GLU A 71 -2.61 2.38 3.76
CA GLU A 71 -2.67 3.80 3.38
C GLU A 71 -3.93 4.49 3.93
N TYR A 72 -5.09 3.82 3.85
CA TYR A 72 -6.33 4.32 4.42
C TYR A 72 -6.21 4.53 5.94
N GLN A 73 -5.71 3.53 6.67
CA GLN A 73 -5.52 3.61 8.11
C GLN A 73 -4.60 4.78 8.49
N GLY A 74 -3.44 4.89 7.83
CA GLY A 74 -2.51 6.00 8.04
C GLY A 74 -3.13 7.37 7.76
N CYS A 75 -3.95 7.48 6.71
CA CYS A 75 -4.69 8.71 6.39
C CYS A 75 -5.70 9.06 7.49
N THR A 76 -6.48 8.09 7.98
CA THR A 76 -7.45 8.33 9.05
C THR A 76 -6.80 8.65 10.40
N ASP A 77 -5.69 8.01 10.71
CA ASP A 77 -4.91 8.25 11.92
C ASP A 77 -4.29 9.64 11.90
N PHE A 78 -3.78 10.07 10.76
CA PHE A 78 -3.28 11.43 10.58
C PHE A 78 -4.39 12.47 10.75
N ALA A 79 -5.59 12.22 10.23
CA ALA A 79 -6.74 13.11 10.42
C ALA A 79 -7.13 13.24 11.90
N GLU A 80 -7.13 12.13 12.65
CA GLU A 80 -7.38 12.13 14.10
C GLU A 80 -6.28 12.83 14.90
N GLN A 81 -5.01 12.55 14.58
CA GLN A 81 -3.87 13.20 15.24
C GLN A 81 -3.88 14.70 14.98
N SER A 82 -4.14 15.13 13.75
CA SER A 82 -4.25 16.55 13.39
C SER A 82 -5.38 17.23 14.18
N TYR A 83 -6.53 16.56 14.33
CA TYR A 83 -7.64 17.06 15.14
C TYR A 83 -7.23 17.26 16.60
N LYS A 84 -6.62 16.24 17.22
CA LYS A 84 -6.17 16.31 18.62
C LYS A 84 -5.12 17.40 18.82
N GLN A 85 -4.13 17.50 17.93
CA GLN A 85 -3.10 18.53 18.01
C GLN A 85 -3.69 19.94 17.91
N ARG A 86 -4.63 20.18 16.99
CA ARG A 86 -5.30 21.48 16.86
C ARG A 86 -6.15 21.78 18.09
N TRP A 87 -6.83 20.77 18.64
CA TRP A 87 -7.59 20.92 19.88
C TRP A 87 -6.68 21.33 21.05
N THR A 88 -5.60 20.59 21.28
CA THR A 88 -4.63 20.86 22.34
C THR A 88 -3.99 22.23 22.17
N ALA A 89 -3.59 22.61 20.95
CA ALA A 89 -3.02 23.92 20.68
C ALA A 89 -4.00 25.07 20.99
N ALA A 90 -5.28 24.89 20.63
CA ALA A 90 -6.31 25.86 20.97
C ALA A 90 -6.54 25.95 22.49
N CYS A 91 -6.46 24.83 23.21
CA CYS A 91 -6.53 24.82 24.68
C CYS A 91 -5.36 25.54 25.33
N GLN A 92 -4.14 25.28 24.86
CA GLN A 92 -2.96 25.99 25.33
C GLN A 92 -3.11 27.50 25.12
N ALA A 93 -3.51 27.94 23.93
CA ALA A 93 -3.68 29.38 23.66
C ALA A 93 -4.72 30.05 24.58
N GLN A 94 -5.81 29.35 24.90
CA GLN A 94 -6.83 29.82 25.85
C GLN A 94 -6.28 29.88 27.28
N HIS A 95 -5.54 28.86 27.70
CA HIS A 95 -4.86 28.81 28.99
C HIS A 95 -3.88 29.98 29.15
N ASP A 96 -3.01 30.19 28.17
CA ASP A 96 -2.01 31.26 28.19
C ASP A 96 -2.69 32.64 28.28
N THR A 97 -3.82 32.80 27.58
CA THR A 97 -4.62 34.03 27.63
C THR A 97 -5.22 34.22 29.03
N ASP A 98 -5.82 33.19 29.61
CA ASP A 98 -6.40 33.29 30.96
C ASP A 98 -5.32 33.55 32.02
N GLN A 99 -4.15 32.91 31.87
CA GLN A 99 -3.02 33.10 32.75
C GLN A 99 -2.51 34.54 32.69
N ALA A 100 -2.33 35.11 31.49
CA ALA A 100 -1.92 36.50 31.33
C ALA A 100 -2.92 37.49 31.96
N VAL A 101 -4.23 37.25 31.80
CA VAL A 101 -5.28 38.09 32.43
C VAL A 101 -5.28 37.93 33.95
N TYR A 102 -5.04 36.72 34.45
CA TYR A 102 -4.91 36.47 35.88
C TYR A 102 -3.68 37.17 36.47
N GLU A 103 -2.53 37.11 35.79
CA GLU A 103 -1.29 37.78 36.20
C GLU A 103 -1.47 39.31 36.25
N ASP A 104 -2.06 39.91 35.21
CA ASP A 104 -2.38 41.35 35.18
C ASP A 104 -3.33 41.77 36.32
N CYS A 105 -4.32 40.93 36.64
CA CYS A 105 -5.21 41.16 37.78
C CYS A 105 -4.46 41.06 39.11
N ALA A 106 -3.59 40.06 39.27
CA ALA A 106 -2.86 39.79 40.50
C ALA A 106 -1.79 40.86 40.80
N ASP A 107 -1.23 41.49 39.77
CA ASP A 107 -0.26 42.58 39.89
C ASP A 107 -0.89 43.90 40.36
N ASN A 108 -2.22 44.02 40.36
CA ASN A 108 -2.91 45.20 40.85
C ASN A 108 -2.97 45.21 42.39
N LEU A 109 -2.47 46.30 42.99
CA LEU A 109 -2.27 46.47 44.44
C LEU A 109 -3.52 46.26 45.31
N PHE A 110 -4.71 46.39 44.73
CA PHE A 110 -5.99 46.26 45.43
C PHE A 110 -6.68 44.91 45.19
N SER A 111 -6.11 44.03 44.37
CA SER A 111 -6.63 42.71 44.07
C SER A 111 -6.17 41.68 45.08
N THR A 112 -7.03 40.71 45.40
CA THR A 112 -6.61 39.48 46.09
C THR A 112 -6.50 38.36 45.07
N GLN A 113 -5.55 37.44 45.28
CA GLN A 113 -5.35 36.28 44.42
C GLN A 113 -6.64 35.46 44.23
N ALA A 114 -7.37 35.23 45.33
CA ALA A 114 -8.66 34.52 45.30
C ALA A 114 -9.73 35.31 44.52
N GLY A 115 -9.74 36.65 44.63
CA GLY A 115 -10.64 37.51 43.86
C GLY A 115 -10.34 37.50 42.35
N CYS A 116 -9.06 37.46 41.97
CA CYS A 116 -8.66 37.36 40.57
C CYS A 116 -9.03 36.00 39.96
N LEU A 117 -8.77 34.89 40.66
CA LEU A 117 -9.18 33.56 40.18
C LEU A 117 -10.70 33.40 40.08
N ALA A 118 -11.47 34.05 40.97
CA ALA A 118 -12.92 34.04 40.90
C ALA A 118 -13.45 34.80 39.67
N LYS A 119 -12.77 35.87 39.24
CA LYS A 119 -13.14 36.64 38.04
C LYS A 119 -12.59 36.03 36.74
N HIS A 120 -11.39 35.46 36.81
CA HIS A 120 -10.62 34.95 35.68
C HIS A 120 -10.14 33.52 36.00
N PRO A 121 -11.04 32.52 35.92
CA PRO A 121 -10.66 31.14 36.13
C PRO A 121 -9.76 30.66 35.00
N VAL A 122 -8.54 30.24 35.34
CA VAL A 122 -7.58 29.71 34.38
C VAL A 122 -8.00 28.29 33.95
N ARG A 123 -8.29 28.12 32.66
CA ARG A 123 -8.69 26.82 32.10
C ARG A 123 -7.52 25.84 32.01
N PRO A 124 -7.75 24.52 31.96
CA PRO A 124 -6.67 23.56 31.81
C PRO A 124 -6.02 23.61 30.41
N VAL A 125 -4.75 23.25 30.36
CA VAL A 125 -3.95 23.18 29.12
C VAL A 125 -4.42 22.07 28.17
N GLN A 126 -4.94 20.97 28.72
CA GLN A 126 -5.42 19.81 27.95
C GLN A 126 -6.90 19.56 28.22
N ASP A 127 -7.57 18.91 27.27
CA ASP A 127 -8.98 18.52 27.36
C ASP A 127 -9.92 19.67 27.76
N CYS A 128 -9.58 20.89 27.36
CA CYS A 128 -10.39 22.06 27.62
C CYS A 128 -11.68 22.06 26.78
N ALA A 129 -12.70 22.74 27.28
CA ALA A 129 -13.91 23.02 26.53
C ALA A 129 -13.66 24.19 25.57
N LEU A 130 -13.57 23.89 24.27
CA LEU A 130 -13.49 24.92 23.23
C LEU A 130 -14.87 25.55 22.95
N PRO A 131 -14.92 26.81 22.47
CA PRO A 131 -16.13 27.41 21.97
C PRO A 131 -16.79 26.54 20.90
N ALA A 132 -18.12 26.45 20.92
CA ALA A 132 -18.89 25.54 20.06
C ALA A 132 -18.53 25.68 18.57
N ALA A 133 -18.36 26.91 18.07
CA ALA A 133 -17.98 27.17 16.68
C ALA A 133 -16.59 26.61 16.33
N THR A 134 -15.62 26.74 17.23
CA THR A 134 -14.25 26.22 17.03
C THR A 134 -14.21 24.70 17.12
N ALA A 135 -14.88 24.12 18.12
CA ALA A 135 -14.99 22.67 18.25
C ALA A 135 -15.64 22.04 17.01
N GLN A 136 -16.71 22.67 16.52
CA GLN A 136 -17.43 22.20 15.33
C GLN A 136 -16.58 22.33 14.06
N SER A 137 -15.84 23.41 13.88
CA SER A 137 -14.97 23.57 12.69
C SER A 137 -13.84 22.52 12.68
N TYR A 138 -13.27 22.18 13.84
CA TYR A 138 -12.26 21.13 13.93
C TYR A 138 -12.83 19.73 13.67
N ALA A 139 -14.04 19.44 14.20
CA ALA A 139 -14.73 18.19 13.92
C ALA A 139 -15.07 18.04 12.44
N GLN A 140 -15.60 19.10 11.81
CA GLN A 140 -15.89 19.13 10.38
C GLN A 140 -14.63 18.91 9.53
N ALA A 141 -13.51 19.56 9.87
CA ALA A 141 -12.25 19.39 9.15
C ALA A 141 -11.72 17.95 9.24
N ARG A 142 -11.81 17.32 10.42
CA ARG A 142 -11.46 15.91 10.63
C ARG A 142 -12.33 15.00 9.76
N ASP A 143 -13.64 15.21 9.80
CA ASP A 143 -14.59 14.37 9.08
C ASP A 143 -14.44 14.52 7.56
N ALA A 144 -14.21 15.74 7.07
CA ALA A 144 -13.89 16.00 5.67
C ALA A 144 -12.62 15.27 5.22
N ARG A 145 -11.54 15.29 6.02
CA ARG A 145 -10.32 14.53 5.72
C ARG A 145 -10.56 13.02 5.72
N LYS A 146 -11.33 12.49 6.67
CA LYS A 146 -11.69 11.05 6.69
C LYS A 146 -12.49 10.65 5.46
N GLN A 147 -13.41 11.49 4.99
CA GLN A 147 -14.16 11.27 3.75
C GLN A 147 -13.22 11.24 2.53
N GLN A 148 -12.21 12.11 2.49
CA GLN A 148 -11.18 12.09 1.44
C GLN A 148 -10.37 10.79 1.47
N CYS A 149 -9.96 10.31 2.66
CA CYS A 149 -9.27 9.03 2.79
C CYS A 149 -10.12 7.87 2.25
N LEU A 150 -11.42 7.86 2.55
CA LEU A 150 -12.35 6.85 2.08
C LEU A 150 -12.53 6.90 0.55
N ALA A 151 -12.60 8.10 -0.04
CA ALA A 151 -12.66 8.26 -1.49
C ALA A 151 -11.39 7.75 -2.18
N GLN A 152 -10.21 7.97 -1.60
CA GLN A 152 -8.95 7.43 -2.11
C GLN A 152 -8.94 5.91 -2.08
N LEU A 153 -9.36 5.30 -0.95
CA LEU A 153 -9.49 3.84 -0.84
C LEU A 153 -10.42 3.26 -1.91
N GLN A 154 -11.60 3.88 -2.12
CA GLN A 154 -12.54 3.44 -3.16
C GLN A 154 -11.96 3.55 -4.58
N SER A 155 -11.18 4.61 -4.85
CA SER A 155 -10.50 4.78 -6.14
C SER A 155 -9.43 3.71 -6.38
N ALA A 156 -8.65 3.38 -5.35
CA ALA A 156 -7.65 2.31 -5.39
C ALA A 156 -8.27 0.93 -5.64
N GLN A 157 -9.44 0.65 -5.06
CA GLN A 157 -10.17 -0.60 -5.27
C GLN A 157 -10.82 -0.71 -6.65
N THR A 158 -11.29 0.42 -7.21
CA THR A 158 -11.92 0.44 -8.54
C THR A 158 -10.92 0.58 -9.69
N GLY A 159 -9.62 0.65 -9.39
CA GLY A 159 -8.56 0.78 -10.40
C GLY A 159 -8.61 2.10 -11.16
N ARG A 160 -9.33 3.11 -10.65
CA ARG A 160 -9.31 4.47 -11.20
C ARG A 160 -8.26 5.27 -10.43
N PRO A 161 -7.24 5.84 -11.10
CA PRO A 161 -6.31 6.72 -10.43
C PRO A 161 -7.07 7.88 -9.80
N SER A 162 -6.90 8.06 -8.50
CA SER A 162 -7.37 9.26 -7.78
C SER A 162 -6.77 10.49 -8.46
N ALA A 163 -7.63 11.42 -8.87
CA ALA A 163 -7.22 12.72 -9.40
C ALA A 163 -6.22 13.41 -8.46
N PRO A 164 -5.25 14.18 -8.99
CA PRO A 164 -4.23 14.82 -8.18
C PRO A 164 -4.88 15.72 -7.13
N MET A 165 -4.35 15.63 -5.91
CA MET A 165 -4.70 16.45 -4.75
C MET A 165 -4.76 17.93 -5.14
N SER A 166 -5.96 18.48 -5.29
CA SER A 166 -6.15 19.93 -5.24
C SER A 166 -5.99 20.36 -3.79
N VAL A 167 -4.81 20.88 -3.48
CA VAL A 167 -4.55 21.70 -2.30
C VAL A 167 -5.65 22.77 -2.25
N ALA A 168 -6.46 22.74 -1.20
CA ALA A 168 -7.45 23.79 -0.96
C ALA A 168 -6.73 25.14 -0.85
N PRO A 169 -7.23 26.22 -1.48
CA PRO A 169 -6.59 27.53 -1.41
C PRO A 169 -6.79 28.09 0.00
N GLY A 170 -5.72 28.14 0.79
CA GLY A 170 -5.76 28.80 2.11
C GLY A 170 -4.73 28.35 3.15
N GLU A 171 -3.96 27.29 2.93
CA GLU A 171 -2.92 26.86 3.90
C GLU A 171 -1.56 27.50 3.53
N PRO A 172 -1.00 28.43 4.34
CA PRO A 172 0.33 28.96 4.09
C PRO A 172 1.36 27.85 4.30
N LEU A 173 2.11 27.55 3.23
CA LEU A 173 3.23 26.61 3.25
C LEU A 173 4.25 27.02 4.33
N PRO A 174 4.72 26.08 5.19
CA PRO A 174 5.88 26.34 6.04
C PRO A 174 7.09 26.56 5.12
N GLN A 175 7.66 27.76 5.18
CA GLN A 175 8.88 28.09 4.44
C GLN A 175 10.03 27.21 4.96
N PRO A 176 10.80 26.55 4.07
CA PRO A 176 12.01 25.88 4.48
C PRO A 176 13.03 26.93 4.94
N ALA A 177 13.44 26.84 6.19
CA ALA A 177 14.55 27.63 6.72
C ALA A 177 15.81 27.33 5.90
N MET A 178 16.33 28.34 5.20
CA MET A 178 17.60 28.22 4.50
C MET A 178 18.74 28.06 5.52
N PRO A 179 19.69 27.15 5.29
CA PRO A 179 20.89 27.08 6.11
C PRO A 179 21.74 28.34 5.90
N GLN A 180 22.14 28.98 7.00
CA GLN A 180 23.07 30.11 6.96
C GLN A 180 24.46 29.64 6.52
N PRO A 181 25.19 30.43 5.70
CA PRO A 181 26.57 30.14 5.37
C PRO A 181 27.45 30.40 6.60
N GLU A 182 28.06 29.33 7.12
CA GLU A 182 29.12 29.44 8.11
C GLU A 182 30.30 30.19 7.49
N ALA A 183 30.67 31.31 8.12
CA ALA A 183 31.82 32.11 7.75
C ALA A 183 33.11 31.35 8.04
N THR A 184 33.76 30.86 6.99
CA THR A 184 35.17 30.43 7.04
C THR A 184 36.04 31.61 7.44
N THR A 185 36.39 31.69 8.72
CA THR A 185 37.46 32.58 9.18
C THR A 185 38.74 31.76 9.21
N ALA A 186 39.62 32.02 8.26
CA ALA A 186 40.99 31.56 8.26
C ALA A 186 41.77 32.35 9.32
N PHE A 187 42.40 31.63 10.25
CA PHE A 187 43.65 32.02 10.93
C PHE A 187 44.42 30.75 11.30
#